data_AF-A0A1V4RGI8-F1
#
_entry.id   AF-A0A1V4RGI8-F1
#
_cell.length_a   1.000
_cell.length_b   1.000
_cell.length_c   1.000
_cell.angle_alpha   90.00
_cell.angle_beta   90.00
_cell.angle_gamma   90.00
#
_symmetry.space_group_name_H-M   'P 1'
#
loop_
_entity.id
_entity.type
_entity.pdbx_description
1 polymer ?
#
loop_
_entity_poly.entity_id
_entity_poly.type
_entity_poly.pdbx_seq_one_letter_code
_entity_poly.pdbx_strand_id
1 'polypeptide(L)'
;MNYITYKKYERNAYQLGHIQFPNKEIASYFQIPPGKMSDNLTVSGYKYGNLDYPVAKVEIDEDYNDFEVFANTNYLDGTVEPNMILKHLGDGKVFFVNLPLGYLKAFGSDDLMLRSTIITFLFRIVKFPHMVSKPFNKGGLVLNWHLDHYKERKNFDLMVKNNLIRKNINQSFQITAGDFLHKPGDNKGFDAGGKGKKTIRKLINYGSIGSHGGWAHEWFANNLENGTFSETDIEWNIKRNADLLSNIVGYKITEFSAPRGYHKQPLMTEIIERNGFTSYYYTGDSGSQPNRTFYNGELVSESVIAFPIMPIFKWASVQELGNYNIEPQFYENWLMRTLDYIVEYKTTVLIYSHFYDFVNYPQYMKPFNVFLDKLQEYQKKDLLQVNSMNYFAEYLVRFLKTECNFEIRDEKFRIDISNPEGLKGFSIALPKQLCRRPAGYGFVLDSDEDYYYIIINKDMNEKLFVFPLR
;
A
#
# COMPACT_ATOMS: atom_id res chain seq x y z
N MET A 1 -34.26 8.53 -0.44
CA MET A 1 -33.26 9.14 0.47
C MET A 1 -32.53 10.25 -0.27
N ASN A 2 -32.85 11.51 0.02
CA ASN A 2 -32.16 12.67 -0.56
C ASN A 2 -30.83 12.89 0.19
N TYR A 3 -29.72 12.36 -0.32
CA TYR A 3 -28.35 12.56 0.21
C TYR A 3 -27.80 13.99 -0.03
N ILE A 4 -28.62 15.03 0.14
CA ILE A 4 -28.22 16.41 -0.13
C ILE A 4 -28.61 17.31 1.04
N THR A 5 -28.02 17.05 2.20
CA THR A 5 -27.84 18.06 3.25
C THR A 5 -26.48 18.76 3.11
N TYR A 6 -25.50 18.13 2.45
CA TYR A 6 -24.14 18.67 2.30
C TYR A 6 -24.08 20.00 1.53
N LYS A 7 -24.78 20.13 0.40
CA LYS A 7 -24.84 21.41 -0.34
C LYS A 7 -25.58 22.51 0.43
N LYS A 8 -26.44 22.13 1.39
CA LYS A 8 -27.29 23.08 2.14
C LYS A 8 -26.63 23.57 3.42
N TYR A 9 -25.92 22.69 4.12
CA TYR A 9 -25.34 22.97 5.43
C TYR A 9 -23.81 23.09 5.42
N GLU A 10 -23.15 22.72 4.32
CA GLU A 10 -21.70 22.83 4.11
C GLU A 10 -20.89 22.43 5.37
N ARG A 11 -20.12 23.36 5.94
CA ARG A 11 -19.27 23.14 7.12
C ARG A 11 -20.06 22.88 8.40
N ASN A 12 -21.33 23.28 8.47
CA ASN A 12 -22.18 23.05 9.64
C ASN A 12 -22.71 21.61 9.72
N ALA A 13 -22.63 20.84 8.63
CA ALA A 13 -23.05 19.43 8.60
C ALA A 13 -22.08 18.49 9.32
N TYR A 14 -20.87 18.98 9.62
CA TYR A 14 -19.79 18.16 10.16
C TYR A 14 -19.19 18.78 11.41
N GLN A 15 -18.55 17.94 12.20
CA GLN A 15 -17.60 18.30 13.23
C GLN A 15 -16.31 17.53 13.00
N LEU A 16 -15.18 18.11 13.41
CA LEU A 16 -13.90 17.43 13.34
C LEU A 16 -13.70 16.60 14.60
N GLY A 17 -13.15 15.40 14.42
CA GLY A 17 -12.74 14.55 15.52
C GLY A 17 -11.76 13.48 15.09
N HIS A 18 -11.16 12.85 16.08
CA HIS A 18 -10.24 11.74 15.90
C HIS A 18 -10.97 10.42 16.00
N ILE A 19 -10.64 9.47 15.12
CA ILE A 19 -11.21 8.13 15.18
C ILE A 19 -10.33 7.25 16.08
N GLN A 20 -10.93 6.69 17.12
CA GLN A 20 -10.25 5.85 18.10
C GLN A 20 -10.91 4.48 18.20
N PHE A 21 -10.08 3.43 18.13
CA PHE A 21 -10.52 2.06 18.39
C PHE A 21 -10.47 1.77 19.89
N PRO A 22 -11.45 1.04 20.45
CA PRO A 22 -11.52 0.77 21.89
C PRO A 22 -10.40 -0.14 22.38
N ASN A 23 -9.92 -1.06 21.53
CA ASN A 23 -8.82 -1.96 21.84
C ASN A 23 -8.11 -2.45 20.55
N LYS A 24 -6.96 -3.09 20.73
CA LYS A 24 -6.13 -3.60 19.62
C LYS A 24 -6.80 -4.72 18.83
N GLU A 25 -7.64 -5.52 19.48
CA GLU A 25 -8.37 -6.62 18.83
C GLU A 25 -9.34 -6.07 17.79
N ILE A 26 -10.12 -5.05 18.13
CA ILE A 26 -11.04 -4.42 17.17
C ILE A 26 -10.27 -3.67 16.08
N ALA A 27 -9.18 -2.96 16.40
CA ALA A 27 -8.35 -2.35 15.37
C ALA A 27 -7.77 -3.39 14.37
N SER A 28 -7.38 -4.56 14.89
CA SER A 28 -6.92 -5.71 14.09
C SER A 28 -8.08 -6.35 13.32
N TYR A 29 -9.29 -6.36 13.90
CA TYR A 29 -10.52 -6.77 13.23
C TYR A 29 -10.78 -5.95 11.97
N PHE A 30 -10.48 -4.64 12.03
CA PHE A 30 -10.54 -3.70 10.90
C PHE A 30 -9.29 -3.68 10.01
N GLN A 31 -8.29 -4.50 10.30
CA GLN A 31 -7.02 -4.54 9.56
C GLN A 31 -6.31 -3.17 9.51
N ILE A 32 -6.39 -2.41 10.59
CA ILE A 32 -5.69 -1.13 10.71
C ILE A 32 -4.18 -1.39 10.78
N PRO A 33 -3.37 -0.82 9.87
CA PRO A 33 -1.95 -1.07 9.85
C PRO A 33 -1.25 -0.62 11.14
N PRO A 34 -0.19 -1.33 11.59
CA PRO A 34 0.51 -1.00 12.82
C PRO A 34 1.14 0.41 12.80
N GLY A 35 1.47 0.91 11.61
CA GLY A 35 1.99 2.26 11.39
C GLY A 35 0.96 3.38 11.43
N LYS A 36 -0.33 3.06 11.39
CA LYS A 36 -1.45 4.01 11.25
C LYS A 36 -2.21 4.23 12.55
N MET A 37 -1.60 3.88 13.68
CA MET A 37 -2.16 4.11 15.01
C MET A 37 -1.14 4.78 15.92
N SER A 38 -1.61 5.75 16.69
CA SER A 38 -0.91 6.22 17.89
C SER A 38 -1.04 5.22 19.05
N ASP A 39 -0.36 5.48 20.17
CA ASP A 39 -0.37 4.62 21.35
C ASP A 39 -1.76 4.45 21.98
N ASN A 40 -2.63 5.46 21.85
CA ASN A 40 -4.02 5.42 22.32
C ASN A 40 -4.99 4.83 21.29
N LEU A 41 -4.51 4.14 20.24
CA LEU A 41 -5.32 3.53 19.18
C LEU A 41 -6.14 4.53 18.36
N THR A 42 -5.64 5.76 18.25
CA THR A 42 -6.19 6.78 17.36
C THR A 42 -5.57 6.66 15.97
N VAL A 43 -6.39 6.78 14.93
CA VAL A 43 -5.93 6.72 13.54
C VAL A 43 -5.00 7.89 13.26
N SER A 44 -3.84 7.57 12.67
CA SER A 44 -2.76 8.51 12.41
C SER A 44 -2.29 8.49 10.96
N GLY A 45 -1.47 9.46 10.57
CA GLY A 45 -0.88 9.57 9.25
C GLY A 45 0.53 10.15 9.25
N TYR A 46 1.28 9.80 8.20
CA TYR A 46 2.62 10.34 7.97
C TYR A 46 2.60 11.88 7.99
N LYS A 47 3.58 12.52 8.64
CA LYS A 47 3.70 13.97 8.89
C LYS A 47 2.64 14.60 9.79
N TYR A 48 1.41 14.08 9.84
CA TYR A 48 0.31 14.69 10.56
C TYR A 48 0.17 14.19 12.02
N GLY A 49 0.59 12.96 12.31
CA GLY A 49 0.26 12.34 13.60
C GLY A 49 -1.20 11.93 13.61
N ASN A 50 -1.96 12.23 14.68
CA ASN A 50 -3.39 11.94 14.73
C ASN A 50 -4.13 12.71 13.62
N LEU A 51 -5.04 12.04 12.92
CA LEU A 51 -5.78 12.64 11.81
C LEU A 51 -7.12 13.22 12.29
N ASP A 52 -7.47 14.38 11.75
CA ASP A 52 -8.78 15.01 11.92
C ASP A 52 -9.72 14.51 10.82
N TYR A 53 -10.81 13.85 11.22
CA TYR A 53 -11.83 13.37 10.29
C TYR A 53 -13.07 14.26 10.37
N PRO A 54 -13.68 14.61 9.21
CA PRO A 54 -15.01 15.18 9.18
C PRO A 54 -16.04 14.09 9.50
N VAL A 55 -16.76 14.28 10.61
CA VAL A 55 -17.79 13.37 11.11
C VAL A 55 -19.12 14.09 11.04
N ALA A 56 -20.16 13.42 10.49
CA ALA A 56 -21.46 14.09 10.36
C ALA A 56 -22.08 14.28 11.74
N LYS A 57 -22.69 15.44 11.97
CA LYS A 57 -23.46 15.64 13.20
C LYS A 57 -24.69 14.75 13.16
N VAL A 58 -24.77 13.82 14.10
CA VAL A 58 -25.88 12.88 14.25
C VAL A 58 -26.50 13.04 15.62
N GLU A 59 -27.82 12.93 15.71
CA GLU A 59 -28.51 12.77 16.98
C GLU A 59 -28.67 11.27 17.24
N ILE A 60 -28.42 10.84 18.47
CA ILE A 60 -28.59 9.44 18.85
C ILE A 60 -29.96 9.31 19.53
N ASP A 61 -30.91 8.71 18.80
CA ASP A 61 -32.34 8.70 19.13
C ASP A 61 -32.78 7.49 19.99
N GLU A 62 -32.02 6.39 20.00
CA GLU A 62 -32.32 5.17 20.76
C GLU A 62 -31.26 4.89 21.83
N ASP A 63 -31.63 4.14 22.88
CA ASP A 63 -30.68 3.54 23.83
C ASP A 63 -29.67 2.68 23.07
N TYR A 64 -28.45 3.18 22.89
CA TYR A 64 -27.39 2.54 22.12
C TYR A 64 -26.68 1.40 22.86
N ASN A 65 -27.24 0.96 23.98
CA ASN A 65 -26.71 -0.12 24.79
C ASN A 65 -26.71 -1.48 24.07
N ASP A 66 -27.51 -1.64 23.01
CA ASP A 66 -27.61 -2.87 22.22
C ASP A 66 -26.69 -2.88 20.96
N PHE A 67 -25.88 -1.85 20.74
CA PHE A 67 -24.96 -1.83 19.60
C PHE A 67 -23.57 -2.37 19.95
N GLU A 68 -22.99 -3.11 19.01
CA GLU A 68 -21.55 -3.38 19.03
C GLU A 68 -20.82 -2.13 18.51
N VAL A 69 -20.08 -1.45 19.39
CA VAL A 69 -19.30 -0.25 19.04
C VAL A 69 -17.89 -0.64 18.62
N PHE A 70 -17.53 -0.38 17.37
CA PHE A 70 -16.21 -0.69 16.83
C PHE A 70 -15.23 0.47 16.89
N ALA A 71 -15.70 1.71 16.84
CA ALA A 71 -14.86 2.88 16.95
C ALA A 71 -15.65 4.06 17.51
N ASN A 72 -14.95 4.96 18.20
CA ASN A 72 -15.49 6.22 18.69
C ASN A 72 -14.87 7.39 17.93
N THR A 73 -15.61 8.49 17.85
CA THR A 73 -15.09 9.81 17.51
C THR A 73 -14.83 10.56 18.80
N ASN A 74 -13.59 10.98 19.00
CA ASN A 74 -13.23 11.98 19.99
C ASN A 74 -13.22 13.33 19.28
N TYR A 75 -14.27 14.12 19.46
CA TYR A 75 -14.36 15.43 18.84
C TYR A 75 -13.41 16.44 19.48
N LEU A 76 -13.08 17.49 18.73
CA LEU A 76 -12.13 18.52 19.19
C LEU A 76 -12.63 19.37 20.38
N ASP A 77 -13.92 19.31 20.71
CA ASP A 77 -14.51 19.95 21.89
C ASP A 77 -14.47 19.05 23.15
N GLY A 78 -13.93 17.84 23.04
CA GLY A 78 -13.82 16.86 24.11
C GLY A 78 -15.00 15.90 24.22
N THR A 79 -16.03 16.04 23.40
CA THR A 79 -17.14 15.07 23.35
C THR A 79 -16.68 13.76 22.69
N VAL A 80 -17.27 12.64 23.13
CA VAL A 80 -16.97 11.31 22.61
C VAL A 80 -18.27 10.62 22.23
N GLU A 81 -18.38 10.16 20.99
CA GLU A 81 -19.57 9.46 20.49
C GLU A 81 -19.18 8.23 19.67
N PRO A 82 -20.06 7.20 19.58
CA PRO A 82 -19.85 6.07 18.67
C PRO A 82 -19.77 6.52 17.22
N ASN A 83 -18.77 6.04 16.48
CA ASN A 83 -18.58 6.34 15.05
C ASN A 83 -18.97 5.17 14.15
N MET A 84 -18.58 3.96 14.55
CA MET A 84 -18.82 2.73 13.79
C MET A 84 -19.57 1.76 14.68
N ILE A 85 -20.81 1.44 14.31
CA ILE A 85 -21.70 0.62 15.13
C ILE A 85 -22.39 -0.45 14.29
N LEU A 86 -22.52 -1.65 14.86
CA LEU A 86 -23.24 -2.77 14.27
C LEU A 86 -24.48 -3.09 15.10
N LYS A 87 -25.63 -3.20 14.44
CA LYS A 87 -26.89 -3.69 15.01
C LYS A 87 -27.30 -4.99 14.34
N HIS A 88 -27.73 -5.97 15.12
CA HIS A 88 -28.45 -7.13 14.59
C HIS A 88 -29.94 -6.77 14.45
N LEU A 89 -30.52 -7.04 13.29
CA LEU A 89 -31.93 -6.78 13.00
C LEU A 89 -32.54 -8.06 12.40
N GLY A 90 -33.21 -8.85 13.23
CA GLY A 90 -33.62 -10.21 12.87
C GLY A 90 -32.41 -11.06 12.52
N ASP A 91 -32.45 -11.73 11.36
CA ASP A 91 -31.31 -12.50 10.82
C ASP A 91 -30.27 -11.61 10.09
N GLY A 92 -30.57 -10.31 9.96
CA GLY A 92 -29.73 -9.34 9.25
C GLY A 92 -28.81 -8.55 10.18
N LYS A 93 -27.88 -7.81 9.57
CA LYS A 93 -26.98 -6.89 10.27
C LYS A 93 -26.97 -5.55 9.56
N VAL A 94 -27.00 -4.46 10.32
CA VAL A 94 -26.83 -3.09 9.82
C VAL A 94 -25.56 -2.53 10.41
N PHE A 95 -24.65 -2.11 9.54
CA PHE A 95 -23.39 -1.47 9.93
C PHE A 95 -23.45 0.00 9.56
N PHE A 96 -23.48 0.86 10.57
CA PHE A 96 -23.49 2.31 10.42
C PHE A 96 -22.09 2.87 10.67
N VAL A 97 -21.67 3.80 9.80
CA VAL A 97 -20.33 4.40 9.82
C VAL A 97 -20.49 5.90 9.62
N ASN A 98 -20.16 6.67 10.64
CA ASN A 98 -20.30 8.12 10.63
C ASN A 98 -19.07 8.82 10.02
N LEU A 99 -18.71 8.42 8.79
CA LEU A 99 -17.63 9.02 8.01
C LEU A 99 -18.04 9.15 6.54
N PRO A 100 -17.64 10.24 5.86
CA PRO A 100 -17.89 10.39 4.43
C PRO A 100 -16.82 9.60 3.63
N LEU A 101 -16.83 8.27 3.75
CA LEU A 101 -15.75 7.37 3.29
C LEU A 101 -15.30 7.62 1.84
N GLY A 102 -16.25 7.78 0.92
CA GLY A 102 -15.94 8.06 -0.50
C GLY A 102 -15.28 9.42 -0.69
N TYR A 103 -15.67 10.44 0.08
CA TYR A 103 -15.07 11.78 0.02
C TYR A 103 -13.62 11.76 0.52
N LEU A 104 -13.34 11.02 1.60
CA LEU A 104 -11.98 10.87 2.15
C LEU A 104 -11.02 10.31 1.10
N LYS A 105 -11.44 9.28 0.36
CA LYS A 105 -10.65 8.72 -0.74
C LYS A 105 -10.57 9.69 -1.93
N ALA A 106 -11.69 10.24 -2.35
CA ALA A 106 -11.77 10.97 -3.61
C ALA A 106 -11.14 12.38 -3.58
N PHE A 107 -11.12 13.03 -2.41
CA PHE A 107 -10.61 14.39 -2.22
C PHE A 107 -9.51 14.48 -1.16
N GLY A 108 -9.52 13.61 -0.15
CA GLY A 108 -8.60 13.67 0.99
C GLY A 108 -7.30 12.87 0.82
N SER A 109 -7.19 12.03 -0.22
CA SER A 109 -6.09 11.05 -0.36
C SER A 109 -5.94 10.18 0.90
N ASP A 110 -7.06 9.73 1.47
CA ASP A 110 -7.12 8.74 2.55
C ASP A 110 -8.08 7.59 2.22
N ASP A 111 -7.53 6.51 1.67
CA ASP A 111 -8.21 5.24 1.39
C ASP A 111 -8.51 4.40 2.64
N LEU A 112 -7.78 4.59 3.75
CA LEU A 112 -7.69 3.60 4.82
C LEU A 112 -9.07 3.27 5.39
N MET A 113 -9.85 4.29 5.75
CA MET A 113 -11.13 4.11 6.42
C MET A 113 -12.19 3.52 5.48
N LEU A 114 -12.21 3.93 4.21
CA LEU A 114 -13.11 3.37 3.20
C LEU A 114 -12.84 1.88 3.03
N ARG A 115 -11.59 1.53 2.73
CA ARG A 115 -11.16 0.16 2.48
C ARG A 115 -11.39 -0.74 3.70
N SER A 116 -10.91 -0.32 4.87
CA SER A 116 -10.97 -1.12 6.10
C SER A 116 -12.41 -1.43 6.50
N THR A 117 -13.29 -0.43 6.38
CA THR A 117 -14.73 -0.57 6.65
C THR A 117 -15.39 -1.57 5.68
N ILE A 118 -15.19 -1.39 4.37
CA ILE A 118 -15.83 -2.22 3.35
C ILE A 118 -15.35 -3.67 3.45
N ILE A 119 -14.04 -3.89 3.58
CA ILE A 119 -13.44 -5.23 3.71
C ILE A 119 -13.97 -5.93 4.96
N THR A 120 -14.02 -5.24 6.09
CA THR A 120 -14.50 -5.81 7.36
C THR A 120 -15.96 -6.20 7.25
N PHE A 121 -16.80 -5.30 6.74
CA PHE A 121 -18.21 -5.58 6.59
C PHE A 121 -18.49 -6.75 5.65
N LEU A 122 -17.94 -6.70 4.43
CA LEU A 122 -18.22 -7.72 3.42
C LEU A 122 -17.60 -9.07 3.78
N PHE A 123 -16.36 -9.10 4.27
CA PHE A 123 -15.61 -10.36 4.38
C PHE A 123 -15.54 -10.93 5.79
N ARG A 124 -15.70 -10.14 6.85
CA ARG A 124 -15.69 -10.66 8.22
C ARG A 124 -17.07 -10.72 8.85
N ILE A 125 -17.92 -9.71 8.59
CA ILE A 125 -19.25 -9.64 9.18
C ILE A 125 -20.27 -10.44 8.35
N VAL A 126 -20.33 -10.20 7.05
CA VAL A 126 -21.27 -10.86 6.11
C VAL A 126 -20.72 -12.19 5.58
N LYS A 127 -19.39 -12.31 5.50
CA LYS A 127 -18.66 -13.46 4.94
C LYS A 127 -19.02 -13.74 3.48
N PHE A 128 -18.89 -12.73 2.62
CA PHE A 128 -19.23 -12.80 1.20
C PHE A 128 -18.15 -13.51 0.36
N PRO A 129 -18.49 -14.40 -0.60
CA PRO A 129 -17.52 -14.98 -1.52
C PRO A 129 -16.91 -13.91 -2.42
N HIS A 130 -15.60 -13.94 -2.63
CA HIS A 130 -14.91 -12.87 -3.35
C HIS A 130 -13.60 -13.32 -4.00
N MET A 131 -13.10 -12.54 -4.94
CA MET A 131 -11.73 -12.69 -5.43
C MET A 131 -10.73 -12.00 -4.51
N VAL A 132 -9.56 -12.61 -4.34
CA VAL A 132 -8.47 -12.06 -3.54
C VAL A 132 -7.55 -11.22 -4.41
N SER A 133 -7.36 -9.95 -4.07
CA SER A 133 -6.52 -9.00 -4.81
C SER A 133 -5.01 -9.20 -4.58
N LYS A 134 -4.58 -10.45 -4.34
CA LYS A 134 -3.21 -10.81 -3.95
C LYS A 134 -2.67 -12.00 -4.72
N PRO A 135 -1.46 -11.88 -5.32
CA PRO A 135 -0.88 -12.97 -6.07
C PRO A 135 -0.66 -14.18 -5.18
N PHE A 136 -1.23 -15.31 -5.61
CA PHE A 136 -1.15 -16.61 -4.95
C PHE A 136 -1.67 -16.63 -3.50
N ASN A 137 -2.54 -15.70 -3.12
CA ASN A 137 -3.09 -15.59 -1.77
C ASN A 137 -2.01 -15.37 -0.69
N LYS A 138 -0.93 -14.65 -1.03
CA LYS A 138 0.22 -14.39 -0.15
C LYS A 138 0.33 -12.92 0.20
N GLY A 139 0.87 -12.65 1.38
CA GLY A 139 1.32 -11.30 1.74
C GLY A 139 2.40 -10.80 0.77
N GLY A 140 2.46 -9.48 0.57
CA GLY A 140 3.42 -8.84 -0.31
C GLY A 140 4.21 -7.75 0.41
N LEU A 141 5.50 -7.69 0.16
CA LEU A 141 6.35 -6.58 0.59
C LEU A 141 7.11 -5.99 -0.61
N VAL A 142 7.07 -4.68 -0.73
CA VAL A 142 8.02 -3.91 -1.53
C VAL A 142 9.04 -3.31 -0.57
N LEU A 143 10.28 -3.79 -0.62
CA LEU A 143 11.40 -3.17 0.09
C LEU A 143 12.08 -2.18 -0.86
N ASN A 144 11.79 -0.89 -0.67
CA ASN A 144 12.14 0.16 -1.61
C ASN A 144 13.35 0.98 -1.12
N TRP A 145 14.40 1.08 -1.93
CA TRP A 145 15.61 1.84 -1.62
C TRP A 145 15.69 3.04 -2.52
N HIS A 146 15.77 4.22 -1.93
CA HIS A 146 15.96 5.47 -2.67
C HIS A 146 17.45 5.77 -2.79
N LEU A 147 17.95 5.84 -4.03
CA LEU A 147 19.35 6.07 -4.35
C LEU A 147 19.51 7.38 -5.14
N ASP A 148 19.54 8.50 -4.42
CA ASP A 148 19.53 9.86 -4.98
C ASP A 148 20.87 10.61 -4.86
N HIS A 149 21.74 10.18 -3.94
CA HIS A 149 22.94 10.89 -3.53
C HIS A 149 24.21 10.07 -3.79
N TYR A 150 25.37 10.73 -3.97
CA TYR A 150 26.65 10.03 -4.14
C TYR A 150 27.04 9.10 -2.97
N LYS A 151 26.43 9.28 -1.78
CA LYS A 151 26.74 8.49 -0.58
C LYS A 151 26.24 7.07 -0.76
N GLU A 152 25.13 6.89 -1.45
CA GLU A 152 24.50 5.62 -1.78
C GLU A 152 25.49 4.69 -2.50
N ARG A 153 26.14 5.19 -3.56
CA ARG A 153 27.16 4.40 -4.27
C ARG A 153 28.41 4.09 -3.44
N LYS A 154 28.76 4.93 -2.47
CA LYS A 154 29.89 4.68 -1.55
C LYS A 154 29.52 3.63 -0.48
N ASN A 155 28.26 3.61 -0.07
CA ASN A 155 27.79 2.77 1.02
C ASN A 155 27.34 1.37 0.56
N PHE A 156 27.17 1.14 -0.74
CA PHE A 156 26.74 -0.17 -1.27
C PHE A 156 27.53 -1.37 -0.68
N ASP A 157 28.86 -1.35 -0.71
CA ASP A 157 29.66 -2.48 -0.23
C ASP A 157 29.52 -2.65 1.30
N LEU A 158 29.27 -1.55 2.04
CA LEU A 158 28.98 -1.60 3.47
C LEU A 158 27.60 -2.21 3.75
N MET A 159 26.58 -1.89 2.95
CA MET A 159 25.24 -2.47 3.08
C MET A 159 25.27 -3.98 2.84
N VAL A 160 26.02 -4.44 1.83
CA VAL A 160 26.23 -5.87 1.55
C VAL A 160 27.01 -6.53 2.69
N LYS A 161 28.10 -5.91 3.17
CA LYS A 161 28.92 -6.44 4.27
C LYS A 161 28.12 -6.60 5.57
N ASN A 162 27.19 -5.69 5.85
CA ASN A 162 26.30 -5.76 7.03
C ASN A 162 25.01 -6.55 6.78
N ASN A 163 24.91 -7.28 5.65
CA ASN A 163 23.78 -8.14 5.31
C ASN A 163 22.42 -7.42 5.22
N LEU A 164 22.43 -6.10 4.97
CA LEU A 164 21.22 -5.28 4.82
C LEU A 164 20.61 -5.38 3.42
N ILE A 165 21.38 -5.90 2.44
CA ILE A 165 20.92 -6.20 1.08
C ILE A 165 21.27 -7.67 0.81
N ARG A 166 20.27 -8.49 0.47
CA ARG A 166 20.42 -9.95 0.35
C ARG A 166 19.93 -10.45 -1.01
N LYS A 167 20.66 -11.38 -1.62
CA LYS A 167 20.37 -11.87 -3.00
C LYS A 167 19.03 -12.62 -3.13
N ASN A 168 18.54 -13.22 -2.05
CA ASN A 168 17.29 -13.98 -2.01
C ASN A 168 16.07 -13.13 -1.64
N ILE A 169 16.24 -11.81 -1.53
CA ILE A 169 15.16 -10.84 -1.33
C ILE A 169 15.14 -9.96 -2.58
N ASN A 170 14.08 -10.04 -3.37
CA ASN A 170 13.95 -9.25 -4.60
C ASN A 170 13.54 -7.81 -4.27
N GLN A 171 14.52 -6.94 -4.09
CA GLN A 171 14.33 -5.56 -3.62
C GLN A 171 14.03 -4.61 -4.80
N SER A 172 13.55 -3.41 -4.51
CA SER A 172 13.33 -2.36 -5.52
C SER A 172 14.27 -1.18 -5.23
N PHE A 173 15.17 -0.84 -6.17
CA PHE A 173 16.13 0.26 -6.04
C PHE A 173 15.76 1.40 -6.99
N GLN A 174 15.29 2.51 -6.44
CA GLN A 174 14.84 3.68 -7.18
C GLN A 174 15.99 4.68 -7.30
N ILE A 175 16.41 5.02 -8.52
CA ILE A 175 17.64 5.78 -8.75
C ILE A 175 17.36 7.12 -9.41
N THR A 176 17.96 8.18 -8.88
CA THR A 176 18.07 9.47 -9.58
C THR A 176 19.39 9.50 -10.35
N ALA A 177 19.36 9.70 -11.66
CA ALA A 177 20.47 9.39 -12.56
C ALA A 177 21.54 10.49 -12.65
N GLY A 178 21.19 11.73 -12.32
CA GLY A 178 22.05 12.89 -12.47
C GLY A 178 23.27 12.89 -11.55
N ASP A 179 24.25 13.66 -11.96
CA ASP A 179 25.54 13.87 -11.31
C ASP A 179 25.50 14.94 -10.21
N PHE A 180 24.43 15.73 -10.15
CA PHE A 180 24.18 16.74 -9.12
C PHE A 180 22.89 16.46 -8.34
N LEU A 181 22.75 17.10 -7.17
CA LEU A 181 21.59 16.92 -6.29
C LEU A 181 20.68 18.17 -6.25
N HIS A 182 21.24 19.32 -5.85
CA HIS A 182 20.50 20.56 -5.64
C HIS A 182 20.56 21.51 -6.83
N LYS A 183 21.74 21.59 -7.47
CA LYS A 183 21.98 22.45 -8.63
C LYS A 183 23.11 21.91 -9.49
N PRO A 184 23.09 22.16 -10.81
CA PRO A 184 24.18 21.78 -11.70
C PRO A 184 25.55 22.17 -11.14
N GLY A 185 26.50 21.22 -11.18
CA GLY A 185 27.87 21.43 -10.72
C GLY A 185 28.15 21.15 -9.23
N ASP A 186 27.14 20.85 -8.39
CA ASP A 186 27.40 20.50 -6.99
C ASP A 186 28.04 19.10 -6.81
N ASN A 187 28.00 18.26 -7.86
CA ASN A 187 28.57 16.91 -7.92
C ASN A 187 28.08 15.98 -6.78
N LYS A 188 26.89 16.23 -6.23
CA LYS A 188 26.33 15.47 -5.10
C LYS A 188 25.38 14.34 -5.52
N GLY A 189 25.05 14.22 -6.81
CA GLY A 189 24.12 13.22 -7.32
C GLY A 189 24.70 11.80 -7.31
N PHE A 190 23.83 10.83 -7.57
CA PHE A 190 24.22 9.42 -7.70
C PHE A 190 25.17 9.19 -8.89
N ASP A 191 25.01 9.98 -9.97
CA ASP A 191 25.82 9.92 -11.20
C ASP A 191 25.73 8.54 -11.90
N ALA A 192 24.52 8.15 -12.32
CA ALA A 192 24.26 6.83 -12.90
C ALA A 192 25.05 6.58 -14.19
N GLY A 193 25.20 7.61 -15.03
CA GLY A 193 25.96 7.54 -16.28
C GLY A 193 27.48 7.42 -16.08
N GLY A 194 28.00 8.02 -15.01
CA GLY A 194 29.41 7.99 -14.63
C GLY A 194 29.71 7.03 -13.49
N LYS A 195 30.02 7.58 -12.32
CA LYS A 195 30.58 6.84 -11.18
C LYS A 195 29.60 5.85 -10.53
N GLY A 196 28.30 6.05 -10.68
CA GLY A 196 27.23 5.17 -10.19
C GLY A 196 27.00 3.94 -11.05
N LYS A 197 27.44 3.93 -12.31
CA LYS A 197 27.19 2.83 -13.27
C LYS A 197 27.63 1.46 -12.77
N LYS A 198 28.80 1.38 -12.11
CA LYS A 198 29.31 0.14 -11.52
C LYS A 198 28.42 -0.37 -10.40
N THR A 199 27.89 0.53 -9.57
CA THR A 199 27.00 0.18 -8.47
C THR A 199 25.66 -0.35 -8.99
N ILE A 200 25.08 0.28 -10.02
CA ILE A 200 23.84 -0.20 -10.67
C ILE A 200 24.01 -1.64 -11.15
N ARG A 201 25.11 -1.94 -11.86
CA ARG A 201 25.43 -3.30 -12.33
C ARG A 201 25.62 -4.33 -11.22
N LYS A 202 25.93 -3.90 -9.99
CA LYS A 202 25.93 -4.80 -8.84
C LYS A 202 24.50 -4.98 -8.29
N LEU A 203 23.73 -3.89 -8.18
CA LEU A 203 22.38 -3.85 -7.62
C LEU A 203 21.38 -4.75 -8.37
N ILE A 204 21.51 -4.91 -9.68
CA ILE A 204 20.64 -5.82 -10.47
C ILE A 204 20.66 -7.28 -9.98
N ASN A 205 21.69 -7.69 -9.22
CA ASN A 205 21.77 -9.03 -8.65
C ASN A 205 21.00 -9.17 -7.32
N TYR A 206 20.41 -8.09 -6.83
CA TYR A 206 19.69 -8.02 -5.55
C TYR A 206 18.25 -7.56 -5.71
N GLY A 207 17.83 -7.17 -6.93
CA GLY A 207 16.53 -6.58 -7.13
C GLY A 207 16.34 -5.88 -8.46
N SER A 208 15.18 -5.25 -8.58
CA SER A 208 14.77 -4.44 -9.74
C SER A 208 15.23 -2.99 -9.58
N ILE A 209 15.52 -2.33 -10.70
CA ILE A 209 15.88 -0.91 -10.76
C ILE A 209 14.66 -0.13 -11.25
N GLY A 210 14.38 0.98 -10.56
CA GLY A 210 13.32 1.94 -10.90
C GLY A 210 13.86 3.36 -10.97
N SER A 211 12.98 4.29 -11.37
CA SER A 211 13.30 5.70 -11.54
C SER A 211 12.92 6.50 -10.30
N HIS A 212 13.88 7.10 -9.60
CA HIS A 212 13.59 8.05 -8.52
C HIS A 212 13.52 9.48 -9.05
N GLY A 213 12.41 9.80 -9.72
CA GLY A 213 12.09 11.15 -10.17
C GLY A 213 12.60 11.52 -11.54
N GLY A 214 12.87 12.83 -11.67
CA GLY A 214 13.64 13.38 -12.78
C GLY A 214 15.15 13.20 -12.58
N TRP A 215 15.94 14.08 -13.19
CA TRP A 215 17.40 13.90 -13.26
C TRP A 215 18.16 14.14 -11.96
N ALA A 216 17.75 15.08 -11.11
CA ALA A 216 18.46 15.43 -9.89
C ALA A 216 17.44 15.66 -8.78
N HIS A 217 17.60 14.98 -7.63
CA HIS A 217 16.51 14.77 -6.68
C HIS A 217 15.92 16.08 -6.14
N GLU A 218 16.76 16.89 -5.47
CA GLU A 218 16.32 18.15 -4.87
C GLU A 218 16.00 19.20 -5.92
N TRP A 219 16.82 19.29 -6.97
CA TRP A 219 16.59 20.22 -8.06
C TRP A 219 15.24 19.98 -8.76
N PHE A 220 14.92 18.72 -9.07
CA PHE A 220 13.66 18.37 -9.72
C PHE A 220 12.47 18.65 -8.82
N ALA A 221 12.52 18.21 -7.55
CA ALA A 221 11.45 18.47 -6.59
C ALA A 221 11.19 19.97 -6.40
N ASN A 222 12.24 20.77 -6.24
CA ASN A 222 12.12 22.20 -5.99
C ASN A 222 11.54 22.95 -7.20
N ASN A 223 11.95 22.61 -8.42
CA ASN A 223 11.39 23.25 -9.62
C ASN A 223 9.93 22.86 -9.86
N LEU A 224 9.55 21.63 -9.49
CA LEU A 224 8.17 21.16 -9.55
C LEU A 224 7.31 21.86 -8.49
N GLU A 225 7.77 21.94 -7.24
CA GLU A 225 7.09 22.59 -6.12
C GLU A 225 6.91 24.11 -6.35
N ASN A 226 7.93 24.77 -6.90
CA ASN A 226 7.89 26.20 -7.22
C ASN A 226 7.16 26.53 -8.52
N GLY A 227 6.64 25.53 -9.25
CA GLY A 227 5.96 25.74 -10.54
C GLY A 227 6.86 26.30 -11.64
N THR A 228 8.19 26.10 -11.53
CA THR A 228 9.16 26.59 -12.50
C THR A 228 9.21 25.71 -13.75
N PHE A 229 8.97 24.41 -13.61
CA PHE A 229 8.89 23.50 -14.75
C PHE A 229 7.54 23.55 -15.44
N SER A 230 7.59 23.65 -16.77
CA SER A 230 6.48 23.29 -17.64
C SER A 230 6.24 21.78 -17.62
N GLU A 231 5.07 21.34 -18.11
CA GLU A 231 4.80 19.91 -18.32
C GLU A 231 5.89 19.21 -19.15
N THR A 232 6.36 19.87 -20.22
CA THR A 232 7.42 19.36 -21.08
C THR A 232 8.74 19.19 -20.32
N ASP A 233 9.09 20.12 -19.43
CA ASP A 233 10.28 20.00 -18.60
C ASP A 233 10.18 18.82 -17.63
N ILE A 234 8.99 18.62 -17.03
CA ILE A 234 8.72 17.50 -16.13
C ILE A 234 8.89 16.18 -16.87
N GLU A 235 8.21 16.02 -18.00
CA GLU A 235 8.27 14.82 -18.83
C GLU A 235 9.69 14.53 -19.33
N TRP A 236 10.37 15.55 -19.88
CA TRP A 236 11.74 15.38 -20.36
C TRP A 236 12.68 14.91 -19.25
N ASN A 237 12.53 15.43 -18.03
CA ASN A 237 13.32 15.03 -16.88
C ASN A 237 13.05 13.58 -16.44
N ILE A 238 11.78 13.17 -16.40
CA ILE A 238 11.38 11.80 -16.06
C ILE A 238 11.92 10.83 -17.12
N LYS A 239 11.70 11.14 -18.39
CA LYS A 239 12.13 10.32 -19.52
C LYS A 239 13.64 10.16 -19.58
N ARG A 240 14.42 11.25 -19.49
CA ARG A 240 15.89 11.15 -19.54
C ARG A 240 16.46 10.31 -18.40
N ASN A 241 15.83 10.36 -17.22
CA ASN A 241 16.24 9.55 -16.07
C ASN A 241 16.03 8.06 -16.37
N ALA A 242 14.81 7.71 -16.78
CA ALA A 242 14.42 6.34 -17.11
C ALA A 242 15.18 5.76 -18.31
N ASP A 243 15.40 6.54 -19.37
CA ASP A 243 16.12 6.11 -20.57
C ASP A 243 17.58 5.80 -20.24
N LEU A 244 18.25 6.66 -19.46
CA LEU A 244 19.64 6.41 -19.04
C LEU A 244 19.75 5.14 -18.18
N LEU A 245 18.84 4.95 -17.23
CA LEU A 245 18.81 3.75 -16.40
C LEU A 245 18.52 2.50 -17.24
N SER A 246 17.53 2.55 -18.13
CA SER A 246 17.17 1.45 -19.05
C SER A 246 18.37 1.00 -19.88
N ASN A 247 19.14 1.96 -20.41
CA ASN A 247 20.37 1.68 -21.17
C ASN A 247 21.46 1.00 -20.34
N ILE A 248 21.50 1.21 -19.02
CA ILE A 248 22.47 0.57 -18.13
C ILE A 248 22.02 -0.86 -17.76
N VAL A 249 20.73 -1.06 -17.50
CA VAL A 249 20.18 -2.32 -16.99
C VAL A 249 19.74 -3.30 -18.07
N GLY A 250 19.45 -2.83 -19.29
CA GLY A 250 19.05 -3.67 -20.42
C GLY A 250 17.56 -4.01 -20.47
N TYR A 251 16.73 -3.36 -19.65
CA TYR A 251 15.27 -3.47 -19.68
C TYR A 251 14.63 -2.10 -19.46
N LYS A 252 13.36 -1.98 -19.86
CA LYS A 252 12.58 -0.75 -19.70
C LYS A 252 12.27 -0.51 -18.22
N ILE A 253 12.57 0.69 -17.72
CA ILE A 253 12.15 1.12 -16.39
C ILE A 253 10.64 1.42 -16.37
N THR A 254 9.92 0.83 -15.42
CA THR A 254 8.46 0.96 -15.28
C THR A 254 8.00 1.39 -13.88
N GLU A 255 8.93 1.58 -12.94
CA GLU A 255 8.67 2.01 -11.57
C GLU A 255 9.12 3.47 -11.37
N PHE A 256 8.31 4.25 -10.66
CA PHE A 256 8.59 5.66 -10.41
C PHE A 256 8.51 6.02 -8.92
N SER A 257 9.44 6.81 -8.40
CA SER A 257 9.32 7.41 -7.08
C SER A 257 9.57 8.91 -7.16
N ALA A 258 8.59 9.74 -6.78
CA ALA A 258 8.75 11.18 -6.80
C ALA A 258 9.75 11.67 -5.72
N PRO A 259 10.76 12.49 -6.07
CA PRO A 259 11.68 13.10 -5.12
C PRO A 259 10.93 13.89 -4.03
N ARG A 260 11.42 13.79 -2.79
CA ARG A 260 10.75 14.35 -1.59
C ARG A 260 9.30 13.86 -1.35
N GLY A 261 8.84 12.86 -2.10
CA GLY A 261 7.45 12.43 -2.12
C GLY A 261 6.48 13.48 -2.70
N TYR A 262 6.99 14.48 -3.43
CA TYR A 262 6.18 15.53 -4.05
C TYR A 262 5.72 15.08 -5.44
N HIS A 263 4.52 14.50 -5.50
CA HIS A 263 3.91 13.98 -6.72
C HIS A 263 2.68 14.81 -7.10
N LYS A 264 2.84 15.72 -8.07
CA LYS A 264 1.78 16.66 -8.47
C LYS A 264 0.69 15.94 -9.27
N GLN A 265 -0.42 15.61 -8.60
CA GLN A 265 -1.60 15.00 -9.24
C GLN A 265 -2.47 16.04 -9.97
N PRO A 266 -3.16 15.66 -11.07
CA PRO A 266 -3.05 14.37 -11.76
C PRO A 266 -1.84 14.31 -12.73
N LEU A 267 -1.29 15.49 -13.07
CA LEU A 267 -0.29 15.71 -14.11
C LEU A 267 0.86 14.70 -14.12
N MET A 268 1.49 14.43 -12.97
CA MET A 268 2.63 13.51 -12.94
C MET A 268 2.24 12.07 -13.23
N THR A 269 1.04 11.64 -12.83
CA THR A 269 0.56 10.29 -13.11
C THR A 269 0.28 10.13 -14.61
N GLU A 270 -0.33 11.14 -15.23
CA GLU A 270 -0.54 11.17 -16.69
C GLU A 270 0.79 11.11 -17.47
N ILE A 271 1.81 11.86 -17.00
CA ILE A 271 3.15 11.85 -17.60
C ILE A 271 3.81 10.46 -17.48
N ILE A 272 3.77 9.82 -16.31
CA ILE A 272 4.41 8.51 -16.16
C ILE A 272 3.61 7.44 -16.91
N GLU A 273 2.27 7.53 -16.98
CA GLU A 273 1.43 6.61 -17.76
C GLU A 273 1.80 6.64 -19.25
N ARG A 274 1.86 7.83 -19.87
CA ARG A 274 2.22 7.95 -21.30
C ARG A 274 3.67 7.56 -21.62
N ASN A 275 4.56 7.61 -20.61
CA ASN A 275 5.93 7.08 -20.72
C ASN A 275 6.02 5.57 -20.42
N GLY A 276 4.89 4.94 -20.09
CA GLY A 276 4.71 3.51 -19.88
C GLY A 276 5.34 2.99 -18.60
N PHE A 277 5.29 3.79 -17.54
CA PHE A 277 5.40 3.32 -16.17
C PHE A 277 4.08 2.66 -15.75
N THR A 278 4.16 1.71 -14.83
CA THR A 278 3.01 0.93 -14.34
C THR A 278 2.72 1.20 -12.87
N SER A 279 3.67 1.81 -12.16
CA SER A 279 3.57 1.98 -10.71
C SER A 279 4.39 3.16 -10.20
N TYR A 280 3.94 3.72 -9.07
CA TYR A 280 4.70 4.74 -8.38
C TYR A 280 4.59 4.70 -6.85
N TYR A 281 5.66 5.08 -6.17
CA TYR A 281 5.67 5.37 -4.75
C TYR A 281 4.79 6.58 -4.44
N TYR A 282 3.96 6.48 -3.40
CA TYR A 282 2.98 7.50 -3.04
C TYR A 282 2.97 7.79 -1.54
N THR A 283 2.89 9.07 -1.19
CA THR A 283 2.81 9.53 0.21
C THR A 283 1.37 9.71 0.69
N GLY A 284 0.44 9.97 -0.23
CA GLY A 284 -1.00 9.88 0.03
C GLY A 284 -1.43 8.44 0.25
N ASP A 285 -2.65 8.25 0.77
CA ASP A 285 -3.19 6.95 1.18
C ASP A 285 -2.26 6.16 2.12
N SER A 286 -1.36 6.84 2.85
CA SER A 286 -0.32 6.21 3.68
C SER A 286 -0.88 5.06 4.53
N GLY A 287 -0.16 3.93 4.56
CA GLY A 287 -0.55 2.69 5.23
C GLY A 287 -1.53 1.82 4.45
N SER A 288 -2.06 2.31 3.33
CA SER A 288 -2.95 1.52 2.46
C SER A 288 -2.15 0.56 1.59
N GLN A 289 -2.87 -0.40 1.01
CA GLN A 289 -2.34 -1.31 0.02
C GLN A 289 -2.21 -0.59 -1.34
N PRO A 290 -1.46 -1.16 -2.30
CA PRO A 290 -1.38 -0.60 -3.64
C PRO A 290 -2.79 -0.47 -4.24
N ASN A 291 -3.07 0.71 -4.79
CA ASN A 291 -4.42 1.08 -5.22
C ASN A 291 -4.40 2.07 -6.38
N ARG A 292 -5.56 2.30 -6.98
CA ARG A 292 -5.76 3.42 -7.91
C ARG A 292 -6.15 4.66 -7.12
N THR A 293 -5.48 5.78 -7.41
CA THR A 293 -5.74 7.04 -6.71
C THR A 293 -6.85 7.84 -7.36
N PHE A 294 -7.48 8.68 -6.54
CA PHE A 294 -8.45 9.66 -6.99
C PHE A 294 -7.90 11.05 -6.70
N TYR A 295 -8.25 12.01 -7.54
CA TYR A 295 -7.92 13.41 -7.37
C TYR A 295 -9.12 14.25 -7.77
N ASN A 296 -9.57 15.13 -6.88
CA ASN A 296 -10.75 15.98 -7.09
C ASN A 296 -12.01 15.23 -7.53
N GLY A 297 -12.25 14.03 -6.98
CA GLY A 297 -13.45 13.24 -7.31
C GLY A 297 -13.26 12.26 -8.47
N GLU A 298 -12.17 12.35 -9.22
CA GLU A 298 -11.96 11.57 -10.44
C GLU A 298 -10.83 10.55 -10.28
N LEU A 299 -10.98 9.42 -10.96
CA LEU A 299 -9.94 8.39 -11.03
C LEU A 299 -8.75 8.95 -11.82
N VAL A 300 -7.56 8.91 -11.25
CA VAL A 300 -6.36 9.50 -11.87
C VAL A 300 -5.83 8.65 -13.02
N SER A 301 -5.82 7.33 -12.86
CA SER A 301 -5.36 6.39 -13.88
C SER A 301 -6.00 5.02 -13.69
N GLU A 302 -6.31 4.35 -14.80
CA GLU A 302 -6.78 2.96 -14.80
C GLU A 302 -5.64 1.95 -14.77
N SER A 303 -4.46 2.33 -15.27
CA SER A 303 -3.35 1.39 -15.53
C SER A 303 -2.14 1.60 -14.63
N VAL A 304 -1.99 2.78 -14.02
CA VAL A 304 -0.88 3.10 -13.13
C VAL A 304 -1.30 2.95 -11.67
N ILE A 305 -0.60 2.09 -10.94
CA ILE A 305 -0.92 1.76 -9.54
C ILE A 305 -0.03 2.52 -8.57
N ALA A 306 -0.65 3.22 -7.62
CA ALA A 306 0.05 3.86 -6.52
C ALA A 306 0.46 2.82 -5.47
N PHE A 307 1.64 3.01 -4.88
CA PHE A 307 2.17 2.22 -3.77
C PHE A 307 2.34 3.15 -2.57
N PRO A 308 1.31 3.28 -1.72
CA PRO A 308 1.38 4.06 -0.51
C PRO A 308 2.46 3.53 0.42
N ILE A 309 3.24 4.44 0.98
CA ILE A 309 4.18 4.11 2.04
C ILE A 309 3.46 3.62 3.30
N MET A 310 3.99 2.58 3.94
CA MET A 310 3.66 2.25 5.33
C MET A 310 4.38 3.20 6.28
N PRO A 311 3.64 4.07 7.00
CA PRO A 311 4.26 4.97 7.93
C PRO A 311 4.73 4.24 9.20
N ILE A 312 5.59 4.93 9.93
CA ILE A 312 5.95 4.64 11.30
C ILE A 312 5.31 5.75 12.14
N PHE A 313 4.01 5.64 12.42
CA PHE A 313 3.22 6.73 13.00
C PHE A 313 3.30 8.00 12.13
N LYS A 314 4.04 9.03 12.57
CA LYS A 314 4.26 10.28 11.83
C LYS A 314 5.54 10.30 11.00
N TRP A 315 6.36 9.25 11.10
CA TRP A 315 7.62 9.10 10.38
C TRP A 315 7.51 8.09 9.23
N ALA A 316 8.55 8.02 8.41
CA ALA A 316 8.56 7.24 7.20
C ALA A 316 9.91 6.57 6.90
N SER A 317 11.03 7.12 7.37
CA SER A 317 12.37 6.60 7.12
C SER A 317 13.22 6.47 8.38
N VAL A 318 14.29 5.67 8.29
CA VAL A 318 15.31 5.55 9.34
C VAL A 318 15.98 6.90 9.62
N GLN A 319 16.17 7.75 8.62
CA GLN A 319 16.69 9.10 8.83
C GLN A 319 15.76 9.94 9.72
N GLU A 320 14.45 9.89 9.48
CA GLU A 320 13.51 10.61 10.33
C GLU A 320 13.51 10.07 11.77
N LEU A 321 13.52 8.75 11.95
CA LEU A 321 13.64 8.15 13.29
C LEU A 321 14.90 8.62 14.02
N GLY A 322 16.04 8.62 13.31
CA GLY A 322 17.32 9.08 13.85
C GLY A 322 17.33 10.56 14.20
N ASN A 323 16.75 11.42 13.35
CA ASN A 323 16.62 12.86 13.61
C ASN A 323 15.79 13.16 14.89
N TYR A 324 14.81 12.31 15.20
CA TYR A 324 13.98 12.44 16.39
C TYR A 324 14.42 11.54 17.56
N ASN A 325 15.58 10.89 17.46
CA ASN A 325 16.14 9.98 18.47
C ASN A 325 15.15 8.90 18.92
N ILE A 326 14.41 8.31 17.98
CA ILE A 326 13.45 7.25 18.29
C ILE A 326 14.18 5.96 18.66
N GLU A 327 13.75 5.31 19.72
CA GLU A 327 14.39 4.10 20.22
C GLU A 327 14.46 2.98 19.16
N PRO A 328 15.61 2.33 18.96
CA PRO A 328 15.74 1.22 18.00
C PRO A 328 14.77 0.06 18.25
N GLN A 329 14.41 -0.19 19.51
CA GLN A 329 13.42 -1.23 19.86
C GLN A 329 12.02 -0.89 19.33
N PHE A 330 11.64 0.39 19.30
CA PHE A 330 10.37 0.81 18.71
C PHE A 330 10.33 0.51 17.21
N TYR A 331 11.44 0.76 16.50
CA TYR A 331 11.57 0.44 15.08
C TYR A 331 11.52 -1.08 14.83
N GLU A 332 12.23 -1.88 15.65
CA GLU A 332 12.18 -3.35 15.56
C GLU A 332 10.75 -3.88 15.75
N ASN A 333 10.05 -3.39 16.78
CA ASN A 333 8.68 -3.78 17.06
C ASN A 333 7.73 -3.41 15.91
N TRP A 334 7.90 -2.23 15.31
CA TRP A 334 7.12 -1.83 14.14
C TRP A 334 7.41 -2.73 12.93
N LEU A 335 8.67 -3.07 12.68
CA LEU A 335 9.06 -3.99 11.59
C LEU A 335 8.42 -5.37 11.75
N MET A 336 8.48 -5.95 12.97
CA MET A 336 7.87 -7.27 13.25
C MET A 336 6.35 -7.23 13.08
N ARG A 337 5.68 -6.23 13.67
CA ARG A 337 4.23 -6.08 13.51
C ARG A 337 3.81 -5.86 12.07
N THR A 338 4.66 -5.22 11.25
CA THR A 338 4.41 -5.05 9.82
C THR A 338 4.49 -6.38 9.08
N LEU A 339 5.46 -7.25 9.40
CA LEU A 339 5.52 -8.60 8.83
C LEU A 339 4.30 -9.44 9.21
N ASP A 340 3.91 -9.41 10.49
CA ASP A 340 2.75 -10.16 10.96
C ASP A 340 1.47 -9.65 10.29
N TYR A 341 1.30 -8.33 10.16
CA TYR A 341 0.19 -7.71 9.41
C TYR A 341 0.13 -8.14 7.94
N ILE A 342 1.29 -8.24 7.27
CA ILE A 342 1.40 -8.68 5.89
C ILE A 342 0.94 -10.14 5.74
N VAL A 343 1.36 -11.01 6.67
CA VAL A 343 1.02 -12.44 6.64
C VAL A 343 -0.42 -12.69 7.02
N GLU A 344 -0.87 -12.12 8.15
CA GLU A 344 -2.20 -12.37 8.72
C GLU A 344 -3.32 -11.93 7.79
N TYR A 345 -3.18 -10.74 7.20
CA TYR A 345 -4.21 -10.15 6.33
C TYR A 345 -3.87 -10.23 4.86
N LYS A 346 -2.78 -10.94 4.51
CA LYS A 346 -2.32 -11.11 3.14
C LYS A 346 -2.20 -9.77 2.40
N THR A 347 -1.79 -8.70 3.09
CA THR A 347 -1.72 -7.37 2.48
C THR A 347 -0.43 -7.19 1.68
N THR A 348 -0.44 -6.22 0.76
CA THR A 348 0.79 -5.75 0.12
C THR A 348 1.18 -4.40 0.70
N VAL A 349 2.42 -4.26 1.14
CA VAL A 349 2.93 -3.07 1.84
C VAL A 349 4.25 -2.61 1.22
N LEU A 350 4.48 -1.30 1.18
CA LEU A 350 5.78 -0.71 0.84
C LEU A 350 6.44 -0.09 2.08
N ILE A 351 7.71 -0.42 2.32
CA ILE A 351 8.57 0.30 3.25
C ILE A 351 9.78 0.84 2.48
N TYR A 352 10.35 1.98 2.90
CA TYR A 352 11.51 2.56 2.23
C TYR A 352 12.60 3.07 3.17
N SER A 353 13.81 3.22 2.64
CA SER A 353 14.95 3.88 3.28
C SER A 353 16.05 4.22 2.24
N HIS A 354 17.11 4.91 2.67
CA HIS A 354 18.34 5.15 1.90
C HIS A 354 19.50 4.37 2.54
N PHE A 355 20.56 4.05 1.79
CA PHE A 355 21.73 3.39 2.37
C PHE A 355 22.44 4.29 3.38
N TYR A 356 22.51 5.60 3.12
CA TYR A 356 23.12 6.51 4.08
C TYR A 356 22.34 6.60 5.40
N ASP A 357 21.06 6.24 5.46
CA ASP A 357 20.27 6.29 6.70
C ASP A 357 20.91 5.39 7.76
N PHE A 358 21.25 4.16 7.36
CA PHE A 358 21.87 3.17 8.24
C PHE A 358 23.32 3.52 8.60
N VAL A 359 24.02 4.28 7.76
CA VAL A 359 25.38 4.75 8.06
C VAL A 359 25.35 5.93 9.04
N ASN A 360 24.40 6.84 8.86
CA ASN A 360 24.23 7.99 9.75
C ASN A 360 23.66 7.55 11.11
N TYR A 361 22.82 6.51 11.13
CA TYR A 361 22.15 5.99 12.32
C TYR A 361 22.37 4.46 12.45
N PRO A 362 23.60 4.03 12.77
CA PRO A 362 23.97 2.61 12.81
C PRO A 362 23.19 1.79 13.83
N GLN A 363 22.58 2.42 14.84
CA GLN A 363 21.74 1.76 15.84
C GLN A 363 20.53 1.03 15.22
N TYR A 364 20.06 1.42 14.02
CA TYR A 364 18.94 0.75 13.35
C TYR A 364 19.37 -0.43 12.45
N MET A 365 20.67 -0.66 12.23
CA MET A 365 21.15 -1.78 11.43
C MET A 365 20.76 -3.14 12.02
N LYS A 366 20.85 -3.29 13.35
CA LYS A 366 20.50 -4.54 14.03
C LYS A 366 18.99 -4.84 13.92
N PRO A 367 18.07 -3.94 14.31
CA PRO A 367 16.63 -4.12 14.07
C PRO A 367 16.28 -4.53 12.64
N PHE A 368 16.88 -3.87 11.65
CA PHE A 368 16.61 -4.17 10.25
C PHE A 368 17.13 -5.55 9.84
N ASN A 369 18.29 -5.98 10.35
CA ASN A 369 18.76 -7.34 10.10
C ASN A 369 17.83 -8.42 10.70
N VAL A 370 17.34 -8.21 11.93
CA VAL A 370 16.35 -9.13 12.54
C VAL A 370 15.09 -9.20 11.68
N PHE A 371 14.62 -8.07 11.16
CA PHE A 371 13.52 -8.02 10.21
C PHE A 371 13.79 -8.81 8.93
N LEU A 372 14.96 -8.65 8.31
CA LEU A 372 15.30 -9.39 7.10
C LEU A 372 15.44 -10.91 7.37
N ASP A 373 15.92 -11.32 8.55
CA ASP A 373 15.98 -12.73 8.96
C ASP A 373 14.57 -13.32 9.05
N LYS A 374 13.65 -12.60 9.71
CA LYS A 374 12.25 -13.01 9.85
C LYS A 374 11.52 -13.02 8.50
N LEU A 375 11.75 -12.03 7.66
CA LEU A 375 11.21 -11.94 6.31
C LEU A 375 11.59 -13.17 5.47
N GLN A 376 12.85 -13.60 5.52
CA GLN A 376 13.31 -14.80 4.82
C GLN A 376 12.69 -16.08 5.39
N GLU A 377 12.44 -16.15 6.70
CA GLU A 377 11.71 -17.26 7.32
C GLU A 377 10.29 -17.36 6.73
N TYR A 378 9.57 -16.24 6.65
CA TYR A 378 8.23 -16.18 6.09
C TYR A 378 8.20 -16.49 4.59
N GLN A 379 9.19 -16.05 3.82
CA GLN A 379 9.34 -16.46 2.41
C GLN A 379 9.57 -17.97 2.27
N LYS A 380 10.41 -18.58 3.11
CA LYS A 380 10.67 -20.04 3.07
C LYS A 380 9.42 -20.85 3.43
N LYS A 381 8.57 -20.32 4.31
CA LYS A 381 7.27 -20.89 4.68
C LYS A 381 6.16 -20.58 3.67
N ASP A 382 6.49 -19.88 2.59
CA ASP A 382 5.56 -19.50 1.51
C ASP A 382 4.40 -18.58 1.96
N LEU A 383 4.60 -17.85 3.07
CA LEU A 383 3.58 -16.98 3.69
C LEU A 383 3.51 -15.59 3.05
N LEU A 384 4.64 -15.10 2.57
CA LEU A 384 4.75 -13.81 1.88
C LEU A 384 5.77 -13.87 0.76
N GLN A 385 5.74 -12.85 -0.09
CA GLN A 385 6.74 -12.60 -1.12
C GLN A 385 7.24 -11.17 -1.11
N VAL A 386 8.53 -11.00 -1.41
CA VAL A 386 9.15 -9.68 -1.60
C VAL A 386 9.38 -9.52 -3.09
N ASN A 387 8.84 -8.46 -3.67
CA ASN A 387 8.95 -8.18 -5.10
C ASN A 387 8.92 -6.68 -5.37
N SER A 388 9.14 -6.33 -6.64
CA SER A 388 9.13 -4.96 -7.13
C SER A 388 7.69 -4.39 -7.17
N MET A 389 7.54 -3.07 -7.27
CA MET A 389 6.22 -2.43 -7.44
C MET A 389 5.55 -2.92 -8.73
N ASN A 390 6.31 -3.01 -9.83
CA ASN A 390 5.82 -3.48 -11.13
C ASN A 390 5.19 -4.87 -11.06
N TYR A 391 5.81 -5.81 -10.34
CA TYR A 391 5.25 -7.17 -10.17
C TYR A 391 3.84 -7.15 -9.58
N PHE A 392 3.63 -6.37 -8.52
CA PHE A 392 2.31 -6.26 -7.89
C PHE A 392 1.33 -5.41 -8.73
N ALA A 393 1.83 -4.40 -9.45
CA ALA A 393 1.01 -3.57 -10.31
C ALA A 393 0.46 -4.35 -11.52
N GLU A 394 1.30 -5.14 -12.20
CA GLU A 394 0.89 -6.02 -13.29
C GLU A 394 -0.19 -7.00 -12.83
N TYR A 395 -0.02 -7.60 -11.64
CA TYR A 395 -1.05 -8.45 -11.04
C TYR A 395 -2.38 -7.69 -10.84
N LEU A 396 -2.33 -6.47 -10.29
CA LEU A 396 -3.54 -5.70 -9.98
C LEU A 396 -4.25 -5.20 -11.24
N VAL A 397 -3.51 -4.74 -12.25
CA VAL A 397 -4.09 -4.35 -13.54
C VAL A 397 -4.75 -5.55 -14.20
N ARG A 398 -4.11 -6.73 -14.16
CA ARG A 398 -4.72 -7.96 -14.63
C ARG A 398 -5.96 -8.32 -13.82
N PHE A 399 -5.89 -8.25 -12.48
CA PHE A 399 -7.01 -8.50 -11.58
C PHE A 399 -8.23 -7.64 -11.93
N LEU A 400 -8.03 -6.36 -12.23
CA LEU A 400 -9.09 -5.42 -12.60
C LEU A 400 -9.77 -5.74 -13.95
N LYS A 401 -9.12 -6.51 -14.83
CA LYS A 401 -9.67 -6.99 -16.11
C LYS A 401 -10.45 -8.31 -16.00
N THR A 402 -10.60 -8.83 -14.78
CA THR A 402 -11.19 -10.15 -14.55
C THR A 402 -12.70 -10.04 -14.42
N GLU A 403 -13.42 -10.87 -15.15
CA GLU A 403 -14.84 -11.09 -14.92
C GLU A 403 -14.99 -12.29 -13.98
N CYS A 404 -15.79 -12.15 -12.92
CA CYS A 404 -16.02 -13.21 -11.97
C CYS A 404 -17.45 -13.16 -11.45
N ASN A 405 -18.19 -14.25 -11.68
CA ASN A 405 -19.59 -14.39 -11.34
C ASN A 405 -19.77 -15.49 -10.31
N PHE A 406 -20.51 -15.20 -9.25
CA PHE A 406 -20.90 -16.14 -8.22
C PHE A 406 -22.41 -16.40 -8.33
N GLU A 407 -22.80 -17.66 -8.48
CA GLU A 407 -24.21 -18.05 -8.66
C GLU A 407 -24.55 -19.25 -7.76
N ILE A 408 -25.74 -19.23 -7.17
CA ILE A 408 -26.35 -20.44 -6.59
C ILE A 408 -27.40 -20.94 -7.59
N ARG A 409 -27.20 -22.15 -8.10
CA ARG A 409 -28.13 -22.77 -9.05
C ARG A 409 -28.12 -24.28 -8.87
N ASP A 410 -29.31 -24.88 -8.87
CA ASP A 410 -29.50 -26.34 -8.73
C ASP A 410 -28.77 -26.93 -7.51
N GLU A 411 -28.93 -26.28 -6.34
CA GLU A 411 -28.25 -26.61 -5.06
C GLU A 411 -26.70 -26.63 -5.13
N LYS A 412 -26.14 -25.97 -6.13
CA LYS A 412 -24.69 -25.86 -6.34
C LYS A 412 -24.27 -24.41 -6.33
N PHE A 413 -23.12 -24.17 -5.71
CA PHE A 413 -22.41 -22.90 -5.83
C PHE A 413 -21.50 -22.95 -7.06
N ARG A 414 -21.70 -22.01 -7.97
CA ARG A 414 -20.97 -21.88 -9.22
C ARG A 414 -20.14 -20.61 -9.19
N ILE A 415 -18.91 -20.73 -9.69
CA ILE A 415 -17.98 -19.61 -9.85
C ILE A 415 -17.45 -19.66 -11.27
N ASP A 416 -17.84 -18.69 -12.09
CA ASP A 416 -17.31 -18.50 -13.43
C ASP A 416 -16.32 -17.36 -13.41
N ILE A 417 -15.06 -17.61 -13.80
CA ILE A 417 -14.01 -16.61 -13.80
C ILE A 417 -13.28 -16.61 -15.14
N SER A 418 -13.05 -15.43 -15.71
CA SER A 418 -12.31 -15.26 -16.96
C SER A 418 -11.39 -14.04 -16.93
N ASN A 419 -10.25 -14.15 -17.61
CA ASN A 419 -9.30 -13.06 -17.78
C ASN A 419 -8.52 -13.23 -19.11
N PRO A 420 -8.43 -12.19 -19.95
CA PRO A 420 -7.74 -12.29 -21.24
C PRO A 420 -6.21 -12.50 -21.13
N GLU A 421 -5.61 -12.16 -19.99
CA GLU A 421 -4.17 -12.25 -19.72
C GLU A 421 -3.80 -13.42 -18.78
N GLY A 422 -4.75 -14.33 -18.55
CA GLY A 422 -4.57 -15.54 -17.77
C GLY A 422 -4.88 -15.41 -16.28
N LEU A 423 -5.33 -16.52 -15.68
CA LEU A 423 -5.81 -16.63 -14.31
C LEU A 423 -4.74 -17.12 -13.32
N LYS A 424 -3.53 -17.43 -13.79
CA LYS A 424 -2.47 -17.97 -12.93
C LYS A 424 -2.12 -16.99 -11.81
N GLY A 425 -2.23 -17.48 -10.57
CA GLY A 425 -2.00 -16.75 -9.34
C GLY A 425 -3.23 -16.06 -8.77
N PHE A 426 -4.38 -16.08 -9.45
CA PHE A 426 -5.63 -15.60 -8.87
C PHE A 426 -6.15 -16.57 -7.82
N SER A 427 -6.81 -16.00 -6.82
CA SER A 427 -7.40 -16.77 -5.73
C SER A 427 -8.83 -16.33 -5.48
N ILE A 428 -9.68 -17.29 -5.13
CA ILE A 428 -11.08 -17.07 -4.78
C ILE A 428 -11.28 -17.50 -3.33
N ALA A 429 -11.81 -16.60 -2.51
CA ALA A 429 -12.20 -16.86 -1.14
C ALA A 429 -13.66 -17.32 -1.10
N LEU A 430 -13.87 -18.53 -0.58
CA LEU A 430 -15.14 -19.22 -0.54
C LEU A 430 -15.55 -19.48 0.92
N PRO A 431 -16.67 -18.89 1.41
CA PRO A 431 -17.07 -19.04 2.80
C PRO A 431 -17.35 -20.49 3.16
N LYS A 432 -16.76 -20.99 4.26
CA LYS A 432 -16.97 -22.37 4.73
C LYS A 432 -18.41 -22.68 5.17
N GLN A 433 -19.17 -21.62 5.47
CA GLN A 433 -20.59 -21.72 5.79
C GLN A 433 -21.46 -21.98 4.55
N LEU A 434 -20.98 -21.59 3.36
CA LEU A 434 -21.75 -21.66 2.12
C LEU A 434 -21.62 -23.01 1.42
N CYS A 435 -20.42 -23.61 1.43
CA CYS A 435 -20.16 -24.83 0.68
C CYS A 435 -19.30 -25.84 1.46
N ARG A 436 -19.30 -27.07 0.98
CA ARG A 436 -18.35 -28.09 1.46
C ARG A 436 -16.93 -27.79 0.97
N ARG A 437 -15.93 -28.39 1.62
CA ARG A 437 -14.51 -28.23 1.26
C ARG A 437 -14.31 -28.54 -0.24
N PRO A 438 -13.79 -27.58 -1.03
CA PRO A 438 -13.47 -27.80 -2.43
C PRO A 438 -12.53 -28.98 -2.63
N ALA A 439 -12.83 -29.83 -3.61
CA ALA A 439 -11.94 -30.91 -4.06
C ALA A 439 -11.92 -30.92 -5.60
N GLY A 440 -10.76 -31.19 -6.20
CA GLY A 440 -10.61 -31.22 -7.65
C GLY A 440 -9.18 -31.02 -8.12
N TYR A 441 -9.02 -30.78 -9.42
CA TYR A 441 -7.74 -30.56 -10.09
C TYR A 441 -7.63 -29.14 -10.67
N GLY A 442 -6.40 -28.64 -10.79
CA GLY A 442 -6.11 -27.35 -11.44
C GLY A 442 -6.08 -26.14 -10.51
N PHE A 443 -6.14 -26.37 -9.20
CA PHE A 443 -5.94 -25.35 -8.17
C PHE A 443 -5.23 -25.94 -6.95
N VAL A 444 -4.66 -25.08 -6.12
CA VAL A 444 -4.20 -25.38 -4.76
C VAL A 444 -5.24 -24.88 -3.78
N LEU A 445 -5.46 -25.59 -2.69
CA LEU A 445 -6.39 -25.22 -1.65
C LEU A 445 -5.63 -24.75 -0.41
N ASP A 446 -5.94 -23.54 0.04
CA ASP A 446 -5.56 -23.00 1.35
C ASP A 446 -6.84 -22.72 2.17
N SER A 447 -6.72 -22.46 3.47
CA SER A 447 -7.87 -22.11 4.32
C SER A 447 -7.46 -21.38 5.59
N ASP A 448 -8.28 -20.44 6.03
CA ASP A 448 -8.22 -19.88 7.38
C ASP A 448 -9.43 -20.38 8.19
N GLU A 449 -9.89 -19.64 9.21
CA GLU A 449 -11.08 -19.98 10.00
C GLU A 449 -12.37 -19.96 9.17
N ASP A 450 -12.56 -18.93 8.35
CA ASP A 450 -13.83 -18.57 7.71
C ASP A 450 -13.94 -19.00 6.24
N TYR A 451 -12.81 -19.12 5.54
CA TYR A 451 -12.75 -19.31 4.10
C TYR A 451 -11.92 -20.51 3.68
N TYR A 452 -12.33 -21.10 2.57
CA TYR A 452 -11.47 -21.85 1.68
C TYR A 452 -10.92 -20.92 0.60
N TYR A 453 -9.63 -21.02 0.29
CA TYR A 453 -9.00 -20.25 -0.77
C TYR A 453 -8.61 -21.17 -1.91
N ILE A 454 -9.26 -20.99 -3.06
CA ILE A 454 -8.98 -21.71 -4.30
C ILE A 454 -7.95 -20.90 -5.08
N ILE A 455 -6.72 -21.40 -5.17
CA ILE A 455 -5.60 -20.71 -5.82
C ILE A 455 -5.34 -21.35 -7.19
N ILE A 456 -5.58 -20.60 -8.26
CA ILE A 456 -5.37 -21.07 -9.63
C ILE A 456 -3.87 -21.06 -9.92
N ASN A 457 -3.24 -22.24 -10.04
CA ASN A 457 -1.79 -22.36 -10.22
C ASN A 457 -1.39 -22.72 -11.66
N LYS A 458 -2.36 -22.96 -12.53
CA LYS A 458 -2.17 -23.27 -13.95
C LYS A 458 -2.48 -22.04 -14.80
N ASP A 459 -1.82 -21.98 -15.95
CA ASP A 459 -2.09 -20.97 -16.95
C ASP A 459 -3.33 -21.35 -17.74
N MET A 460 -4.35 -20.49 -17.69
CA MET A 460 -5.64 -20.64 -18.37
C MET A 460 -6.36 -19.29 -18.34
N ASN A 461 -7.23 -19.05 -19.31
CA ASN A 461 -7.96 -17.77 -19.41
C ASN A 461 -9.36 -17.83 -18.80
N GLU A 462 -9.93 -19.02 -18.62
CA GLU A 462 -11.28 -19.21 -18.09
C GLU A 462 -11.34 -20.43 -17.19
N LYS A 463 -12.22 -20.40 -16.19
CA LYS A 463 -12.46 -21.53 -15.31
C LYS A 463 -13.85 -21.47 -14.69
N LEU A 464 -14.60 -22.56 -14.86
CA LEU A 464 -15.80 -22.83 -14.09
C LEU A 464 -15.48 -23.72 -12.88
N PHE A 465 -15.88 -23.27 -11.70
CA PHE A 465 -15.92 -24.06 -10.48
C PHE A 465 -17.36 -24.37 -10.09
N VAL A 466 -17.61 -25.60 -9.64
CA VAL A 466 -18.92 -26.04 -9.19
C VAL A 466 -18.74 -26.82 -7.89
N PHE A 467 -19.38 -26.35 -6.82
CA PHE A 467 -19.32 -26.97 -5.50
C PHE A 467 -20.72 -27.28 -4.98
N PRO A 468 -20.90 -28.39 -4.27
CA PRO A 468 -22.15 -28.62 -3.54
C PRO A 468 -22.28 -27.58 -2.42
N LEU A 469 -23.50 -27.04 -2.26
CA LEU A 469 -23.85 -26.28 -1.06
C LEU A 469 -23.78 -27.17 0.18
N ARG A 470 -23.70 -26.54 1.35
CA ARG A 470 -23.55 -27.25 2.61
C ARG A 470 -24.84 -27.92 3.07
#